data_AF-A0A525CTR9-F1
#
_entry.id   AF-A0A525CTR9-F1
#
_cell.length_a   1.000
_cell.length_b   1.000
_cell.length_c   1.000
_cell.angle_alpha   90.00
_cell.angle_beta   90.00
_cell.angle_gamma   90.00
#
_symmetry.space_group_name_H-M   'P 1'
#
loop_
_entity.id
_entity.type
_entity.pdbx_description
1 polymer ?
#
loop_
_entity_poly.entity_id
_entity_poly.type
_entity_poly.pdbx_seq_one_letter_code
_entity_poly.pdbx_strand_id
1 'polypeptide(L)'
;MQMSAFAQFKRRIIGCLLLLVMGMILCRPFPVLAVHRVNVGVCPFPPLIFNQTRGFSIELLDRICTGNKLEPVYRQYPNQESVVQAVLDGECDIGAAGIALHPLIERKVNYSLPHFESGLAIAVMKTNNSSGIAGLMSIGKLAYLFEVLGITLVFFMIGVSVIAHIIWLVERNDQGETSFAKSYRKGVVDAYWWAIVTMTTVGYGDKTPARPVGKLVAAVWMIIGIVWFASLTATLSSAFTMINLESSSVRELSDLTDKRVGILSGSAGRMVHLYNYLGEVVYAATAGDLENLLMNGKVEAVIHDVATLKYLIKDNPAAQIVGQVFARQQYAMIVNQENGHFLEEVINTSLLEIKHSGAYQELYDQWF
;
A
#
# COMPACT_ATOMS: atom_id res chain seq x y z
N MET A 1 67.88 -79.91 9.60
CA MET A 1 67.63 -78.59 10.24
C MET A 1 67.42 -77.46 9.21
N GLN A 2 66.70 -77.71 8.10
CA GLN A 2 66.52 -76.72 7.01
C GLN A 2 65.05 -76.46 6.60
N MET A 3 64.07 -77.22 7.13
CA MET A 3 62.65 -77.02 6.77
C MET A 3 61.90 -75.99 7.63
N SER A 4 62.43 -75.52 8.77
CA SER A 4 61.71 -74.57 9.64
C SER A 4 61.89 -73.09 9.26
N ALA A 5 62.99 -72.73 8.58
CA ALA A 5 63.27 -71.35 8.19
C ALA A 5 62.35 -70.85 7.07
N PHE A 6 62.00 -71.72 6.12
CA PHE A 6 61.15 -71.36 4.98
C PHE A 6 59.68 -71.11 5.39
N ALA A 7 59.19 -71.86 6.37
CA ALA A 7 57.85 -71.68 6.93
C ALA A 7 57.71 -70.37 7.73
N GLN A 8 58.75 -69.99 8.49
CA GLN A 8 58.78 -68.71 9.20
C GLN A 8 58.87 -67.51 8.26
N PHE A 9 59.60 -67.64 7.15
CA PHE A 9 59.70 -66.59 6.12
C PHE A 9 58.36 -66.35 5.41
N LYS A 10 57.64 -67.41 5.02
CA LYS A 10 56.28 -67.30 4.47
C LYS A 10 55.31 -66.62 5.44
N ARG A 11 55.35 -66.96 6.73
CA ARG A 11 54.49 -66.34 7.75
C ARG A 11 54.76 -64.84 7.92
N ARG A 12 56.03 -64.42 7.86
CA ARG A 12 56.41 -63.00 7.92
C ARG A 12 55.97 -62.21 6.68
N ILE A 13 56.09 -62.80 5.49
CA ILE A 13 55.61 -62.15 4.26
C ILE A 13 54.08 -62.00 4.27
N ILE A 14 53.36 -63.04 4.67
CA ILE A 14 51.89 -63.01 4.76
C ILE A 14 51.45 -61.98 5.82
N GLY A 15 52.16 -61.89 6.95
CA GLY A 15 51.92 -60.87 7.98
C GLY A 15 52.14 -59.44 7.48
N CYS A 16 53.22 -59.19 6.73
CA CYS A 16 53.48 -57.88 6.12
C CYS A 16 52.47 -57.52 5.02
N LEU A 17 52.04 -58.50 4.22
CA LEU A 17 50.99 -58.30 3.21
C LEU A 17 49.63 -57.99 3.85
N LEU A 18 49.28 -58.67 4.95
CA LEU A 18 48.06 -58.37 5.70
C LEU A 18 48.11 -56.99 6.35
N LEU A 19 49.26 -56.57 6.88
CA LEU A 19 49.44 -55.21 7.43
C LEU A 19 49.40 -54.12 6.35
N LEU A 20 49.92 -54.39 5.14
CA LEU A 20 49.81 -53.49 3.99
C LEU A 20 48.36 -53.37 3.50
N VAL A 21 47.63 -54.47 3.43
CA VAL A 21 46.20 -54.48 3.04
C VAL A 21 45.35 -53.78 4.12
N MET A 22 45.63 -54.01 5.40
CA MET A 22 44.98 -53.31 6.52
C MET A 22 45.28 -51.80 6.50
N GLY A 23 46.51 -51.42 6.18
CA GLY A 23 46.92 -50.02 6.00
C GLY A 23 46.23 -49.34 4.81
N MET A 24 46.00 -50.06 3.71
CA MET A 24 45.23 -49.55 2.56
C MET A 24 43.72 -49.44 2.84
N ILE A 25 43.16 -50.28 3.71
CA ILE A 25 41.74 -50.21 4.12
C ILE A 25 41.52 -49.03 5.08
N LEU A 26 42.49 -48.73 5.96
CA LEU A 26 42.45 -47.58 6.88
C LEU A 26 42.78 -46.24 6.21
N CYS A 27 43.36 -46.26 5.01
CA CYS A 27 43.67 -45.07 4.21
C CYS A 27 42.65 -44.84 3.07
N ARG A 28 41.38 -45.23 3.29
CA ARG A 28 40.32 -44.69 2.44
C ARG A 28 40.21 -43.19 2.74
N PRO A 29 40.32 -42.29 1.75
CA PRO A 29 40.02 -40.89 1.98
C PRO A 29 38.61 -40.82 2.56
N PHE A 30 38.46 -40.15 3.71
CA PHE A 30 37.14 -39.78 4.19
C PHE A 30 36.38 -39.15 3.02
N PRO A 31 35.15 -39.58 2.70
CA PRO A 31 34.36 -38.87 1.72
C PRO A 31 34.22 -37.44 2.23
N VAL A 32 34.92 -36.51 1.58
CA VAL A 32 34.66 -35.08 1.73
C VAL A 32 33.18 -34.94 1.44
N LEU A 33 32.41 -34.42 2.41
CA LEU A 33 30.97 -34.19 2.24
C LEU A 33 30.81 -33.39 0.94
N ALA A 34 30.25 -34.02 -0.10
CA ALA A 34 30.08 -33.37 -1.39
C ALA A 34 29.02 -32.27 -1.20
N VAL A 35 29.48 -31.01 -1.11
CA VAL A 35 28.58 -29.85 -1.09
C VAL A 35 27.90 -29.81 -2.45
N HIS A 36 26.58 -29.93 -2.47
CA HIS A 36 25.82 -29.93 -3.70
C HIS A 36 25.61 -28.49 -4.16
N ARG A 37 26.11 -28.17 -5.36
CA ARG A 37 25.93 -26.85 -5.97
C ARG A 37 24.55 -26.75 -6.59
N VAL A 38 23.89 -25.62 -6.38
CA VAL A 38 22.53 -25.35 -6.85
C VAL A 38 22.54 -24.06 -7.66
N ASN A 39 22.19 -24.12 -8.93
CA ASN A 39 22.10 -22.96 -9.80
C ASN A 39 20.80 -22.21 -9.52
N VAL A 40 20.90 -20.91 -9.22
CA VAL A 40 19.74 -20.09 -8.86
C VAL A 40 19.57 -18.97 -9.88
N GLY A 41 18.45 -18.96 -10.59
CA GLY A 41 18.07 -17.89 -11.48
C GLY A 41 17.39 -16.75 -10.72
N VAL A 42 17.90 -15.52 -10.87
CA VAL A 42 17.36 -14.31 -10.24
C VAL A 42 17.21 -13.17 -11.24
N CYS A 43 16.29 -12.24 -11.00
CA CYS A 43 16.22 -10.98 -11.75
C CYS A 43 15.98 -9.80 -10.79
N PRO A 44 16.32 -8.56 -11.18
CA PRO A 44 16.10 -7.39 -10.34
C PRO A 44 14.62 -7.22 -9.96
N PHE A 45 14.35 -7.18 -8.66
CA PHE A 45 13.03 -6.95 -8.07
C PHE A 45 13.18 -6.33 -6.67
N PRO A 46 13.60 -5.06 -6.57
CA PRO A 46 13.90 -4.46 -5.28
C PRO A 46 12.63 -4.27 -4.44
N PRO A 47 12.71 -4.39 -3.09
CA PRO A 47 13.92 -4.70 -2.32
C PRO A 47 14.19 -6.21 -2.14
N LEU A 48 13.39 -7.09 -2.75
CA LEU A 48 13.58 -8.54 -2.65
C LEU A 48 14.91 -8.98 -3.27
N ILE A 49 15.24 -8.44 -4.44
CA ILE A 49 16.45 -8.78 -5.19
C ILE A 49 16.99 -7.50 -5.85
N PHE A 50 18.22 -7.11 -5.48
CA PHE A 50 18.94 -6.04 -6.17
C PHE A 50 19.86 -6.61 -7.25
N ASN A 51 20.59 -7.66 -6.88
CA ASN A 51 21.60 -8.34 -7.68
C ASN A 51 21.85 -9.75 -7.08
N GLN A 52 22.88 -10.44 -7.54
CA GLN A 52 23.23 -11.80 -7.12
C GLN A 52 23.68 -11.92 -5.65
N THR A 53 23.97 -10.82 -4.97
CA THR A 53 24.56 -10.83 -3.62
C THR A 53 23.73 -10.09 -2.58
N ARG A 54 22.63 -9.44 -2.98
CA ARG A 54 21.90 -8.53 -2.11
C ARG A 54 20.41 -8.53 -2.39
N GLY A 55 19.63 -8.66 -1.32
CA GLY A 55 18.18 -8.54 -1.30
C GLY A 55 17.56 -9.49 -0.27
N PHE A 56 16.33 -9.20 0.14
CA PHE A 56 15.61 -10.04 1.10
C PHE A 56 15.52 -11.52 0.64
N SER A 57 15.17 -11.77 -0.63
CA SER A 57 15.06 -13.14 -1.16
C SER A 57 16.42 -13.82 -1.33
N ILE A 58 17.49 -13.05 -1.56
CA ILE A 58 18.87 -13.59 -1.64
C ILE A 58 19.32 -14.07 -0.27
N GLU A 59 19.20 -13.22 0.77
CA GLU A 59 19.58 -13.60 2.13
C GLU A 59 18.72 -14.74 2.68
N LEU A 60 17.42 -14.77 2.36
CA LEU A 60 16.55 -15.87 2.73
C LEU A 60 17.01 -17.18 2.09
N LEU A 61 17.34 -17.17 0.79
CA LEU A 61 17.79 -18.36 0.08
C LEU A 61 19.16 -18.82 0.57
N ASP A 62 20.08 -17.89 0.87
CA ASP A 62 21.39 -18.23 1.44
C ASP A 62 21.25 -18.94 2.79
N ARG A 63 20.30 -18.50 3.64
CA ARG A 63 19.98 -19.18 4.91
C ARG A 63 19.44 -20.60 4.68
N ILE A 64 18.53 -20.75 3.72
CA ILE A 64 17.96 -22.06 3.33
C ILE A 64 19.08 -22.98 2.84
N CYS A 65 19.91 -22.53 1.90
CA CYS A 65 20.98 -23.34 1.32
C CYS A 65 22.04 -23.71 2.37
N THR A 66 22.49 -22.75 3.18
CA THR A 66 23.51 -22.98 4.22
C THR A 66 23.01 -23.97 5.28
N GLY A 67 21.75 -23.85 5.72
CA GLY A 67 21.13 -24.79 6.67
C GLY A 67 21.08 -26.22 6.16
N ASN A 68 21.01 -26.40 4.83
CA ASN A 68 20.89 -27.70 4.17
C ASN A 68 22.18 -28.16 3.47
N LYS A 69 23.33 -27.51 3.72
CA LYS A 69 24.64 -27.84 3.13
C LYS A 69 24.65 -27.79 1.59
N LEU A 70 23.88 -26.85 1.02
CA LEU A 70 23.84 -26.53 -0.41
C LEU A 70 24.67 -25.26 -0.67
N GLU A 71 25.34 -25.19 -1.82
CA GLU A 71 26.08 -24.00 -2.25
C GLU A 71 25.33 -23.33 -3.41
N PRO A 72 24.69 -22.16 -3.20
CA PRO A 72 23.95 -21.48 -4.26
C PRO A 72 24.91 -20.77 -5.24
N VAL A 73 24.64 -20.93 -6.53
CA VAL A 73 25.35 -20.25 -7.63
C VAL A 73 24.34 -19.39 -8.39
N TYR A 74 24.34 -18.10 -8.09
CA TYR A 74 23.38 -17.14 -8.65
C TYR A 74 23.71 -16.74 -10.08
N ARG A 75 22.69 -16.76 -10.95
CA ARG A 75 22.72 -16.26 -12.32
C ARG A 75 21.65 -15.20 -12.50
N GLN A 76 22.04 -14.04 -13.02
CA GLN A 76 21.12 -12.93 -13.23
C GLN A 76 20.54 -12.95 -14.64
N TYR A 77 19.22 -12.76 -14.70
CA TYR A 77 18.42 -12.73 -15.90
C TYR A 77 17.69 -11.37 -16.00
N PRO A 78 17.26 -10.97 -17.22
CA PRO A 78 16.65 -9.66 -17.43
C PRO A 78 15.25 -9.50 -16.82
N ASN A 79 14.46 -10.57 -16.73
CA ASN A 79 13.06 -10.53 -16.27
C ASN A 79 12.59 -11.89 -15.73
N GLN A 80 11.43 -11.92 -15.07
CA GLN A 80 10.86 -13.14 -14.48
C GLN A 80 10.60 -14.23 -15.53
N GLU A 81 10.15 -13.88 -16.73
CA GLU A 81 9.87 -14.85 -17.81
C GLU A 81 11.14 -15.63 -18.18
N SER A 82 12.27 -14.95 -18.31
CA SER A 82 13.56 -15.60 -18.59
C SER A 82 14.07 -16.49 -17.45
N VAL A 83 13.78 -16.15 -16.18
CA VAL A 83 14.08 -17.02 -15.03
C VAL A 83 13.22 -18.28 -15.06
N VAL A 84 11.92 -18.15 -15.33
CA VAL A 84 11.02 -19.30 -15.49
C VAL A 84 11.53 -20.22 -16.60
N GLN A 85 11.91 -19.65 -17.74
CA GLN A 85 12.42 -20.43 -18.87
C GLN A 85 13.73 -21.16 -18.51
N ALA A 86 14.66 -20.51 -17.82
CA ALA A 86 15.91 -21.14 -17.37
C ALA A 86 15.68 -22.33 -16.42
N VAL A 87 14.64 -22.29 -15.59
CA VAL A 87 14.25 -23.42 -14.73
C VAL A 87 13.64 -24.56 -15.56
N LEU A 88 12.80 -24.23 -16.54
CA LEU A 88 12.22 -25.23 -17.44
C LEU A 88 13.28 -25.94 -18.30
N ASP A 89 14.28 -25.20 -18.77
CA ASP A 89 15.37 -25.72 -19.59
C ASP A 89 16.44 -26.48 -18.76
N GLY A 90 16.31 -26.47 -17.43
CA GLY A 90 17.26 -27.12 -16.51
C GLY A 90 18.59 -26.38 -16.38
N GLU A 91 18.68 -25.13 -16.85
CA GLU A 91 19.85 -24.28 -16.63
C GLU A 91 19.96 -23.81 -15.17
N CYS A 92 18.82 -23.62 -14.52
CA CYS A 92 18.69 -23.24 -13.13
C CYS A 92 17.86 -24.29 -12.38
N ASP A 93 18.33 -24.66 -11.19
CA ASP A 93 17.67 -25.60 -10.30
C ASP A 93 16.55 -24.91 -9.49
N ILE A 94 16.77 -23.64 -9.13
CA ILE A 94 15.82 -22.78 -8.41
C ILE A 94 15.63 -21.46 -9.17
N GLY A 95 14.39 -21.00 -9.29
CA GLY A 95 14.06 -19.64 -9.71
C GLY A 95 13.58 -18.81 -8.53
N ALA A 96 14.30 -17.74 -8.19
CA ALA A 96 13.95 -16.79 -7.14
C ALA A 96 13.94 -15.38 -7.72
N ALA A 97 12.77 -14.89 -8.13
CA ALA A 97 12.67 -13.66 -8.94
C ALA A 97 11.43 -12.81 -8.64
N GLY A 98 10.81 -12.97 -7.47
CA GLY A 98 9.51 -12.36 -7.18
C GLY A 98 8.42 -12.91 -8.12
N ILE A 99 8.38 -14.24 -8.27
CA ILE A 99 7.45 -14.90 -9.19
C ILE A 99 6.13 -15.10 -8.45
N ALA A 100 5.09 -14.39 -8.92
CA ALA A 100 3.75 -14.53 -8.38
C ALA A 100 3.18 -15.91 -8.72
N LEU A 101 2.43 -16.50 -7.78
CA LEU A 101 1.68 -17.73 -8.04
C LEU A 101 0.71 -17.55 -9.20
N HIS A 102 0.88 -18.34 -10.26
CA HIS A 102 0.01 -18.29 -11.43
C HIS A 102 -0.34 -19.69 -11.95
N PRO A 103 -1.63 -20.01 -12.20
CA PRO A 103 -2.05 -21.36 -12.59
C PRO A 103 -1.40 -21.90 -13.88
N LEU A 104 -1.02 -21.02 -14.82
CA LEU A 104 -0.34 -21.44 -16.05
C LEU A 104 1.13 -21.80 -15.84
N ILE A 105 1.77 -21.24 -14.81
CA ILE A 105 3.17 -21.53 -14.47
C ILE A 105 3.23 -22.82 -13.65
N GLU A 106 2.33 -23.00 -12.67
CA GLU A 106 2.21 -24.21 -11.84
C GLU A 106 2.03 -25.51 -12.64
N ARG A 107 1.53 -25.43 -13.88
CA ARG A 107 1.43 -26.59 -14.77
C ARG A 107 2.77 -27.09 -15.32
N LYS A 108 3.85 -26.33 -15.13
CA LYS A 108 5.17 -26.59 -15.72
C LYS A 108 6.31 -26.59 -14.70
N VAL A 109 6.11 -25.97 -13.54
CA VAL A 109 7.07 -25.87 -12.43
C VAL A 109 6.34 -26.16 -11.13
N ASN A 110 7.07 -26.54 -10.09
CA ASN A 110 6.52 -26.61 -8.74
C ASN A 110 6.87 -25.34 -7.98
N TYR A 111 5.87 -24.73 -7.33
CA TYR A 111 6.11 -23.62 -6.40
C TYR A 111 6.50 -24.09 -5.01
N SER A 112 7.41 -23.34 -4.38
CA SER A 112 7.56 -23.38 -2.93
C SER A 112 6.32 -22.81 -2.23
N LEU A 113 6.25 -22.98 -0.91
CA LEU A 113 5.40 -22.16 -0.06
C LEU A 113 5.70 -20.67 -0.30
N PRO A 114 4.67 -19.81 -0.29
CA PRO A 114 4.86 -18.37 -0.39
C PRO A 114 5.82 -17.85 0.68
N HIS A 115 6.88 -17.19 0.23
CA HIS A 115 7.89 -16.60 1.11
C HIS A 115 7.73 -15.08 1.22
N PHE A 116 6.93 -14.45 0.36
CA PHE A 116 6.62 -13.03 0.46
C PHE A 116 5.19 -12.76 -0.03
N GLU A 117 4.46 -11.90 0.66
CA GLU A 117 3.10 -11.48 0.27
C GLU A 117 3.07 -9.97 0.04
N SER A 118 2.42 -9.55 -1.04
CA SER A 118 2.33 -8.16 -1.42
C SER A 118 1.10 -7.92 -2.30
N GLY A 119 1.13 -6.88 -3.13
CA GLY A 119 0.09 -6.56 -4.09
C GLY A 119 0.43 -5.30 -4.87
N LEU A 120 -0.35 -5.01 -5.90
CA LEU A 120 -0.18 -3.80 -6.69
C LEU A 120 -0.71 -2.58 -5.94
N ALA A 121 0.02 -1.48 -6.07
CA ALA A 121 -0.40 -0.17 -5.58
C ALA A 121 -0.07 0.91 -6.61
N ILE A 122 -0.55 2.13 -6.34
CA ILE A 122 -0.39 3.28 -7.20
C ILE A 122 0.51 4.27 -6.48
N ALA A 123 1.59 4.75 -7.13
CA ALA A 123 2.38 5.86 -6.63
C ALA A 123 2.23 7.08 -7.55
N VAL A 124 2.14 8.26 -6.92
CA VAL A 124 1.92 9.56 -7.58
C VAL A 124 2.83 10.61 -6.99
N MET A 125 3.08 11.68 -7.73
CA MET A 125 3.68 12.89 -7.17
C MET A 125 2.66 13.60 -6.28
N LYS A 126 3.07 14.01 -5.07
CA LYS A 126 2.33 14.96 -4.23
C LYS A 126 2.26 16.27 -4.99
N THR A 127 1.06 16.74 -5.24
CA THR A 127 0.86 18.07 -5.83
C THR A 127 1.10 19.09 -4.71
N ASN A 128 2.23 19.81 -4.78
CA ASN A 128 2.55 20.90 -3.87
C ASN A 128 1.67 22.11 -4.16
N ASN A 129 0.38 22.04 -3.85
CA ASN A 129 -0.43 23.26 -3.70
C ASN A 129 -0.25 23.78 -2.28
N SER A 130 0.90 24.41 -2.07
CA SER A 130 1.19 25.23 -0.91
C SER A 130 0.27 26.45 -0.87
N SER A 131 -0.62 26.43 0.11
CA SER A 131 -1.34 27.54 0.76
C SER A 131 -2.86 27.34 0.71
N GLY A 132 -3.45 27.08 1.88
CA GLY A 132 -4.90 26.89 2.05
C GLY A 132 -5.74 28.07 1.52
N ILE A 133 -5.12 29.23 1.30
CA ILE A 133 -5.77 30.42 0.72
C ILE A 133 -5.71 30.40 -0.82
N ALA A 134 -4.60 29.99 -1.45
CA ALA A 134 -4.55 29.86 -2.92
C ALA A 134 -5.39 28.68 -3.41
N GLY A 135 -5.46 27.59 -2.64
CA GLY A 135 -6.35 26.45 -2.92
C GLY A 135 -7.83 26.85 -2.94
N LEU A 136 -8.22 27.76 -2.03
CA LEU A 136 -9.58 28.32 -1.94
C LEU A 136 -9.94 29.23 -3.12
N MET A 137 -8.95 29.87 -3.76
CA MET A 137 -9.15 30.74 -4.92
C MET A 137 -9.35 30.00 -6.25
N SER A 138 -9.26 28.67 -6.28
CA SER A 138 -9.59 27.91 -7.50
C SER A 138 -11.09 28.07 -7.82
N ILE A 139 -11.38 28.49 -9.06
CA ILE A 139 -12.72 28.95 -9.49
C ILE A 139 -13.82 27.91 -9.18
N GLY A 140 -13.53 26.62 -9.36
CA GLY A 140 -14.48 25.54 -9.05
C GLY A 140 -14.75 25.33 -7.56
N LYS A 141 -13.72 25.46 -6.70
CA LYS A 141 -13.88 25.30 -5.24
C LYS A 141 -14.59 26.49 -4.62
N LEU A 142 -14.33 27.68 -5.16
CA LEU A 142 -15.02 28.91 -4.76
C LEU A 142 -16.51 28.86 -5.13
N ALA A 143 -16.85 28.32 -6.30
CA ALA A 143 -18.24 28.11 -6.72
C ALA A 143 -18.97 27.14 -5.79
N TYR A 144 -18.37 26.01 -5.43
CA TYR A 144 -18.95 25.05 -4.47
C TYR A 144 -19.19 25.67 -3.10
N LEU A 145 -18.22 26.44 -2.58
CA LEU A 145 -18.39 27.13 -1.30
C LEU A 145 -19.55 28.13 -1.35
N PHE A 146 -19.65 28.93 -2.42
CA PHE A 146 -20.75 29.86 -2.60
C PHE A 146 -22.10 29.17 -2.79
N GLU A 147 -22.14 28.02 -3.44
CA GLU A 147 -23.36 27.23 -3.63
C GLU A 147 -23.86 26.69 -2.29
N VAL A 148 -23.03 26.00 -1.52
CA VAL A 148 -23.44 25.39 -0.25
C VAL A 148 -23.76 26.45 0.79
N LEU A 149 -22.93 27.50 0.91
CA LEU A 149 -23.19 28.62 1.82
C LEU A 149 -24.43 29.41 1.39
N GLY A 150 -24.60 29.61 0.09
CA GLY A 150 -25.74 30.31 -0.50
C GLY A 150 -27.05 29.59 -0.21
N ILE A 151 -27.12 28.28 -0.48
CA ILE A 151 -28.30 27.44 -0.20
C ILE A 151 -28.64 27.51 1.31
N THR A 152 -27.64 27.36 2.18
CA THR A 152 -27.82 27.42 3.64
C THR A 152 -28.36 28.78 4.09
N LEU A 153 -27.89 29.87 3.48
CA LEU A 153 -28.33 31.24 3.75
C LEU A 153 -29.72 31.54 3.17
N VAL A 154 -30.15 30.89 2.09
CA VAL A 154 -31.54 30.99 1.60
C VAL A 154 -32.52 30.33 2.58
N PHE A 155 -32.26 29.08 2.99
CA PHE A 155 -33.10 28.39 3.99
C PHE A 155 -33.19 29.18 5.30
N PHE A 156 -32.09 29.82 5.67
CA PHE A 156 -32.02 30.74 6.79
C PHE A 156 -32.96 31.94 6.65
N MET A 157 -32.88 32.67 5.53
CA MET A 157 -33.72 33.85 5.31
C MET A 157 -35.21 33.49 5.30
N ILE A 158 -35.54 32.30 4.81
CA ILE A 158 -36.89 31.74 4.89
C ILE A 158 -37.29 31.50 6.35
N GLY A 159 -36.43 30.87 7.16
CA GLY A 159 -36.68 30.61 8.59
C GLY A 159 -36.90 31.90 9.39
N VAL A 160 -36.02 32.90 9.22
CA VAL A 160 -36.15 34.23 9.85
C VAL A 160 -37.45 34.90 9.40
N SER A 161 -37.81 34.79 8.12
CA SER A 161 -39.06 35.32 7.60
C SER A 161 -40.27 34.68 8.27
N VAL A 162 -40.32 33.36 8.34
CA VAL A 162 -41.43 32.63 8.95
C VAL A 162 -41.57 33.00 10.43
N ILE A 163 -40.48 32.96 11.19
CA ILE A 163 -40.53 33.24 12.63
C ILE A 163 -40.89 34.70 12.92
N ALA A 164 -40.41 35.66 12.12
CA ALA A 164 -40.73 37.08 12.29
C ALA A 164 -42.23 37.34 12.15
N HIS A 165 -42.88 36.67 11.19
CA HIS A 165 -44.33 36.79 11.00
C HIS A 165 -45.11 36.09 12.13
N ILE A 166 -44.67 34.92 12.58
CA ILE A 166 -45.31 34.17 13.67
C ILE A 166 -45.21 34.96 14.99
N ILE A 167 -44.00 35.42 15.36
CA ILE A 167 -43.80 36.10 16.64
C ILE A 167 -44.53 37.44 16.68
N TRP A 168 -44.53 38.19 15.57
CA TRP A 168 -45.32 39.41 15.47
C TRP A 168 -46.82 39.11 15.64
N LEU A 169 -47.35 38.07 14.99
CA LEU A 169 -48.77 37.70 15.12
C LEU A 169 -49.16 37.39 16.57
N VAL A 170 -48.28 36.71 17.31
CA VAL A 170 -48.50 36.33 18.72
C VAL A 170 -48.41 37.54 19.65
N GLU A 171 -47.45 38.44 19.40
CA GLU A 171 -47.09 39.55 20.29
C GLU A 171 -47.74 40.90 19.93
N ARG A 172 -48.41 41.05 18.77
CA ARG A 172 -48.98 42.33 18.27
C ARG A 172 -49.90 43.11 19.22
N ASN A 173 -50.45 42.44 20.23
CA ASN A 173 -51.40 43.00 21.19
C ASN A 173 -50.78 43.25 22.57
N ASP A 174 -49.47 43.07 22.71
CA ASP A 174 -48.72 43.42 23.92
C ASP A 174 -48.47 44.95 24.02
N GLN A 175 -48.29 45.47 25.23
CA GLN A 175 -48.12 46.92 25.49
C GLN A 175 -46.94 47.26 26.42
N GLY A 176 -46.01 46.32 26.62
CA GLY A 176 -44.75 46.56 27.33
C GLY A 176 -43.77 47.47 26.59
N GLU A 177 -42.73 47.90 27.30
CA GLU A 177 -41.69 48.80 26.75
C GLU A 177 -40.87 48.14 25.62
N THR A 178 -40.74 46.81 25.67
CA THR A 178 -40.01 46.00 24.69
C THR A 178 -40.92 45.36 23.63
N SER A 179 -42.20 45.76 23.56
CA SER A 179 -43.16 45.18 22.61
C SER A 179 -42.86 45.52 21.16
N PHE A 180 -43.32 44.65 20.27
CA PHE A 180 -43.29 44.86 18.82
C PHE A 180 -44.34 45.89 18.39
N ALA A 181 -44.04 46.70 17.36
CA ALA A 181 -45.00 47.69 16.89
C ALA A 181 -46.33 47.07 16.41
N LYS A 182 -47.46 47.70 16.75
CA LYS A 182 -48.81 47.22 16.39
C LYS A 182 -49.07 47.21 14.88
N SER A 183 -48.50 48.16 14.14
CA SER A 183 -48.64 48.22 12.68
C SER A 183 -47.83 47.10 12.04
N TYR A 184 -48.47 46.29 11.17
CA TYR A 184 -47.85 45.12 10.52
C TYR A 184 -46.44 45.38 9.99
N ARG A 185 -46.26 46.41 9.14
CA ARG A 185 -44.97 46.68 8.51
C ARG A 185 -43.86 46.94 9.52
N LYS A 186 -44.09 47.82 10.50
CA LYS A 186 -43.08 48.14 11.52
C LYS A 186 -42.85 46.97 12.48
N GLY A 187 -43.92 46.29 12.89
CA GLY A 187 -43.80 45.21 13.86
C GLY A 187 -43.16 43.95 13.29
N VAL A 188 -43.39 43.65 12.01
CA VAL A 188 -42.68 42.58 11.32
C VAL A 188 -41.20 42.93 11.16
N VAL A 189 -40.86 44.19 10.87
CA VAL A 189 -39.45 44.65 10.85
C VAL A 189 -38.81 44.52 12.23
N ASP A 190 -39.50 44.92 13.30
CA ASP A 190 -39.04 44.69 14.68
C ASP A 190 -38.83 43.19 14.96
N ALA A 191 -39.71 42.33 14.44
CA ALA A 191 -39.62 40.88 14.59
C ALA A 191 -38.49 40.25 13.77
N TYR A 192 -38.19 40.75 12.57
CA TYR A 192 -37.00 40.37 11.81
C TYR A 192 -35.73 40.74 12.58
N TRP A 193 -35.66 41.96 13.09
CA TRP A 193 -34.53 42.42 13.90
C TRP A 193 -34.33 41.51 15.11
N TRP A 194 -35.38 41.27 15.89
CA TRP A 194 -35.36 40.37 17.04
C TRP A 194 -34.91 38.95 16.66
N ALA A 195 -35.46 38.39 15.58
CA ALA A 195 -35.14 37.03 15.13
C ALA A 195 -33.66 36.91 14.76
N ILE A 196 -33.11 37.90 14.05
CA ILE A 196 -31.69 37.96 13.66
C ILE A 196 -30.80 38.05 14.90
N VAL A 197 -31.02 39.04 15.78
CA VAL A 197 -30.13 39.28 16.94
C VAL A 197 -30.20 38.16 17.99
N THR A 198 -31.35 37.52 18.14
CA THR A 198 -31.52 36.38 19.06
C THR A 198 -30.74 35.17 18.57
N MET A 199 -30.77 34.92 17.27
CA MET A 199 -30.18 33.75 16.67
C MET A 199 -28.68 33.91 16.43
N THR A 200 -28.19 35.13 16.17
CA THR A 200 -26.74 35.44 16.21
C THR A 200 -26.19 35.51 17.63
N THR A 201 -27.01 35.20 18.64
CA THR A 201 -26.67 35.21 20.08
C THR A 201 -26.29 36.58 20.66
N VAL A 202 -26.51 37.67 19.90
CA VAL A 202 -26.21 39.04 20.33
C VAL A 202 -27.21 39.52 21.39
N GLY A 203 -28.51 39.35 21.11
CA GLY A 203 -29.58 39.53 22.09
C GLY A 203 -29.62 40.88 22.81
N TYR A 204 -29.74 42.00 22.08
CA TYR A 204 -29.78 43.35 22.68
C TYR A 204 -30.90 43.57 23.72
N GLY A 205 -31.97 42.76 23.68
CA GLY A 205 -33.08 42.83 24.65
C GLY A 205 -34.02 44.02 24.44
N ASP A 206 -33.84 44.78 23.37
CA ASP A 206 -34.66 45.91 22.96
C ASP A 206 -36.06 45.50 22.48
N LYS A 207 -36.18 44.29 21.94
CA LYS A 207 -37.45 43.62 21.64
C LYS A 207 -37.48 42.25 22.28
N THR A 208 -38.54 41.92 23.01
CA THR A 208 -38.66 40.63 23.68
C THR A 208 -40.12 40.13 23.70
N PRO A 209 -40.37 38.85 23.40
CA PRO A 209 -41.70 38.26 23.54
C PRO A 209 -42.12 38.20 25.01
N ALA A 210 -43.25 38.85 25.33
CA ALA A 210 -43.74 38.92 26.71
C ALA A 210 -44.66 37.75 27.04
N ARG A 211 -45.44 37.27 26.05
CA ARG A 211 -46.52 36.30 26.29
C ARG A 211 -45.96 34.88 26.47
N PRO A 212 -46.64 34.01 27.25
CA PRO A 212 -46.21 32.63 27.44
C PRO A 212 -46.02 31.86 26.12
N VAL A 213 -46.94 32.07 25.16
CA VAL A 213 -46.86 31.45 23.83
C VAL A 213 -45.69 32.03 23.02
N GLY A 214 -45.45 33.34 23.08
CA GLY A 214 -44.32 33.96 22.39
C GLY A 214 -42.97 33.51 22.95
N LYS A 215 -42.88 33.29 24.26
CA LYS A 215 -41.70 32.69 24.90
C LYS A 215 -41.44 31.25 24.45
N LEU A 216 -42.49 30.45 24.25
CA LEU A 216 -42.35 29.11 23.68
C LEU A 216 -41.84 29.16 22.23
N VAL A 217 -42.42 30.04 21.40
CA VAL A 217 -41.96 30.26 20.03
C VAL A 217 -40.50 30.74 19.99
N ALA A 218 -40.12 31.63 20.90
CA ALA A 218 -38.76 32.10 21.06
C ALA A 218 -37.79 30.99 21.48
N ALA A 219 -38.17 30.14 22.42
CA ALA A 219 -37.34 29.01 22.84
C ALA A 219 -37.08 28.04 21.67
N VAL A 220 -38.10 27.74 20.87
CA VAL A 220 -37.95 26.92 19.66
C VAL A 220 -37.02 27.61 18.65
N TRP A 221 -37.19 28.91 18.42
CA TRP A 221 -36.32 29.68 17.54
C TRP A 221 -34.85 29.69 17.98
N MET A 222 -34.59 29.84 19.29
CA MET A 222 -33.24 29.78 19.84
C MET A 222 -32.57 28.42 19.58
N ILE A 223 -33.30 27.31 19.76
CA ILE A 223 -32.79 25.96 19.46
C ILE A 223 -32.46 25.83 17.96
N ILE A 224 -33.36 26.27 17.08
CA ILE A 224 -33.13 26.26 15.63
C ILE A 224 -31.90 27.10 15.27
N GLY A 225 -31.73 28.27 15.90
CA GLY A 225 -30.59 29.15 15.69
C GLY A 225 -29.26 28.50 16.07
N ILE A 226 -29.20 27.79 17.20
CA ILE A 226 -28.01 27.04 17.62
C ILE A 226 -27.68 25.94 16.61
N VAL A 227 -28.67 25.16 16.17
CA VAL A 227 -28.49 24.10 15.16
C VAL A 227 -27.97 24.69 13.85
N TRP A 228 -28.51 25.84 13.43
CA TRP A 228 -28.06 26.51 12.22
C TRP A 228 -26.61 27.00 12.34
N PHE A 229 -26.25 27.67 13.44
CA PHE A 229 -24.88 28.14 13.66
C PHE A 229 -23.85 26.99 13.71
N ALA A 230 -24.23 25.87 14.33
CA ALA A 230 -23.44 24.65 14.32
C ALA A 230 -23.28 24.08 12.90
N SER A 231 -24.37 24.07 12.10
CA SER A 231 -24.33 23.59 10.71
C SER A 231 -23.41 24.45 9.84
N LEU A 232 -23.46 25.78 9.97
CA LEU A 232 -22.58 26.70 9.25
C LEU A 232 -21.11 26.41 9.55
N THR A 233 -20.79 26.22 10.84
CA THR A 233 -19.44 25.88 11.29
C THR A 233 -18.99 24.52 10.75
N ALA A 234 -19.86 23.51 10.76
CA ALA A 234 -19.57 22.19 10.23
C ALA A 234 -19.35 22.22 8.71
N THR A 235 -20.18 22.95 7.95
CA THR A 235 -20.02 23.14 6.51
C THR A 235 -18.70 23.81 6.18
N LEU A 236 -18.32 24.88 6.89
CA LEU A 236 -17.03 25.53 6.70
C LEU A 236 -15.87 24.58 7.01
N SER A 237 -15.94 23.83 8.10
CA SER A 237 -14.93 22.83 8.46
C SER A 237 -14.80 21.74 7.39
N SER A 238 -15.92 21.21 6.89
CA SER A 238 -15.93 20.21 5.80
C SER A 238 -15.33 20.77 4.51
N ALA A 239 -15.63 22.03 4.18
CA ALA A 239 -15.06 22.68 3.00
C ALA A 239 -13.53 22.81 3.13
N PHE A 240 -13.00 23.19 4.30
CA PHE A 240 -11.56 23.24 4.53
C PHE A 240 -10.90 21.86 4.45
N THR A 241 -11.54 20.82 4.99
CA THR A 241 -11.04 19.45 4.88
C THR A 241 -10.96 19.01 3.41
N MET A 242 -12.00 19.26 2.62
CA MET A 242 -12.02 18.91 1.19
C MET A 242 -10.91 19.64 0.41
N ILE A 243 -10.68 20.93 0.68
CA ILE A 243 -9.62 21.72 0.05
C ILE A 243 -8.24 21.11 0.33
N ASN A 244 -8.02 20.59 1.54
CA ASN A 244 -6.73 20.03 1.96
C ASN A 244 -6.51 18.58 1.46
N LEU A 245 -7.58 17.84 1.14
CA LEU A 245 -7.49 16.45 0.69
C LEU A 245 -7.26 16.30 -0.83
N GLU A 246 -7.38 17.36 -1.62
CA GLU A 246 -7.22 17.34 -3.09
C GLU A 246 -5.79 17.64 -3.57
N SER A 247 -4.78 17.19 -2.82
CA SER A 247 -3.36 17.34 -3.17
C SER A 247 -2.83 16.27 -4.14
N SER A 248 -3.67 15.38 -4.67
CA SER A 248 -3.35 14.53 -5.82
C SER A 248 -4.59 14.35 -6.70
N SER A 249 -4.46 14.52 -8.02
CA SER A 249 -5.54 14.25 -9.00
C SER A 249 -5.93 12.77 -9.08
N VAL A 250 -5.11 11.90 -8.49
CA VAL A 250 -5.27 10.45 -8.43
C VAL A 250 -5.24 10.03 -6.97
N ARG A 251 -6.30 9.38 -6.51
CA ARG A 251 -6.45 8.83 -5.14
C ARG A 251 -6.66 7.33 -5.16
N GLU A 252 -7.29 6.82 -6.20
CA GLU A 252 -7.63 5.41 -6.35
C GLU A 252 -7.55 4.96 -7.81
N LEU A 253 -7.72 3.66 -8.04
CA LEU A 253 -7.61 3.05 -9.36
C LEU A 253 -8.63 3.61 -10.37
N SER A 254 -9.81 4.03 -9.92
CA SER A 254 -10.87 4.65 -10.73
C SER A 254 -10.44 5.99 -11.34
N ASP A 255 -9.63 6.76 -10.63
CA ASP A 255 -9.16 8.08 -11.08
C ASP A 255 -8.13 8.00 -12.22
N LEU A 256 -7.66 6.80 -12.54
CA LEU A 256 -6.66 6.58 -13.57
C LEU A 256 -7.23 6.49 -14.99
N THR A 257 -8.56 6.42 -15.14
CA THR A 257 -9.24 6.12 -16.42
C THR A 257 -8.78 6.99 -17.60
N ASP A 258 -8.41 8.25 -17.36
CA ASP A 258 -7.96 9.23 -18.37
C ASP A 258 -6.49 9.66 -18.20
N LYS A 259 -5.70 8.93 -17.39
CA LYS A 259 -4.31 9.28 -17.06
C LYS A 259 -3.32 8.43 -17.85
N ARG A 260 -2.07 8.89 -17.91
CA ARG A 260 -0.93 8.10 -18.38
C ARG A 260 -0.31 7.42 -17.18
N VAL A 261 -0.23 6.10 -17.23
CA VAL A 261 0.28 5.28 -16.15
C VAL A 261 1.56 4.59 -16.57
N GLY A 262 2.61 4.77 -15.77
CA GLY A 262 3.86 4.06 -15.92
C GLY A 262 3.77 2.64 -15.38
N ILE A 263 4.24 1.66 -16.15
CA ILE A 263 4.28 0.25 -15.74
C ILE A 263 5.64 -0.35 -16.11
N LEU A 264 6.22 -1.16 -15.23
CA LEU A 264 7.43 -1.91 -15.56
C LEU A 264 7.12 -3.03 -16.57
N SER A 265 7.89 -3.09 -17.65
CA SER A 265 7.78 -4.13 -18.68
C SER A 265 7.98 -5.53 -18.07
N GLY A 266 7.11 -6.47 -18.40
CA GLY A 266 7.16 -7.84 -17.85
C GLY A 266 6.70 -7.97 -16.39
N SER A 267 6.29 -6.88 -15.73
CA SER A 267 5.75 -6.95 -14.36
C SER A 267 4.26 -7.32 -14.33
N ALA A 268 3.80 -7.74 -13.15
CA ALA A 268 2.39 -7.96 -12.86
C ALA A 268 1.52 -6.70 -13.06
N GLY A 269 2.11 -5.49 -13.07
CA GLY A 269 1.39 -4.25 -13.37
C GLY A 269 0.67 -4.28 -14.72
N ARG A 270 1.12 -5.10 -15.70
CA ARG A 270 0.43 -5.30 -16.98
C ARG A 270 -1.02 -5.77 -16.83
N MET A 271 -1.34 -6.44 -15.72
CA MET A 271 -2.69 -6.89 -15.39
C MET A 271 -3.66 -5.75 -15.08
N VAL A 272 -3.21 -4.48 -15.02
CA VAL A 272 -4.08 -3.33 -14.79
C VAL A 272 -5.27 -3.26 -15.77
N HIS A 273 -5.09 -3.71 -17.01
CA HIS A 273 -6.17 -3.77 -18.01
C HIS A 273 -7.31 -4.72 -17.61
N LEU A 274 -7.02 -5.75 -16.79
CA LEU A 274 -8.04 -6.64 -16.23
C LEU A 274 -8.90 -5.97 -15.16
N TYR A 275 -8.44 -4.82 -14.64
CA TYR A 275 -9.15 -4.00 -13.67
C TYR A 275 -9.85 -2.79 -14.32
N ASN A 276 -10.27 -2.91 -15.58
CA ASN A 276 -10.97 -1.88 -16.36
C ASN A 276 -10.21 -0.55 -16.52
N TYR A 277 -8.88 -0.57 -16.39
CA TYR A 277 -8.08 0.59 -16.77
C TYR A 277 -8.02 0.71 -18.30
N LEU A 278 -8.46 1.86 -18.81
CA LEU A 278 -8.54 2.18 -20.24
C LEU A 278 -7.60 3.32 -20.67
N GLY A 279 -6.77 3.83 -19.75
CA GLY A 279 -5.85 4.94 -20.01
C GLY A 279 -4.61 4.51 -20.80
N GLU A 280 -3.73 5.48 -21.07
CA GLU A 280 -2.47 5.23 -21.78
C GLU A 280 -1.45 4.56 -20.84
N VAL A 281 -0.79 3.49 -21.28
CA VAL A 281 0.29 2.84 -20.52
C VAL A 281 1.63 3.20 -21.12
N VAL A 282 2.52 3.74 -20.29
CA VAL A 282 3.92 4.01 -20.65
C VAL A 282 4.79 2.94 -20.00
N TYR A 283 5.47 2.14 -20.82
CA TYR A 283 6.30 1.07 -20.33
C TYR A 283 7.72 1.54 -19.97
N ALA A 284 8.18 1.17 -18.78
CA ALA A 284 9.56 1.31 -18.33
C ALA A 284 10.32 -0.01 -18.49
N ALA A 285 11.62 0.04 -18.77
CA ALA A 285 12.46 -1.16 -18.84
C ALA A 285 12.98 -1.58 -17.45
N THR A 286 13.28 -0.60 -16.60
CA THR A 286 13.81 -0.83 -15.24
C THR A 286 12.98 -0.10 -14.19
N ALA A 287 13.11 -0.53 -12.93
CA ALA A 287 12.44 0.13 -11.80
C ALA A 287 12.90 1.60 -11.63
N GLY A 288 14.16 1.90 -11.94
CA GLY A 288 14.68 3.28 -11.95
C GLY A 288 14.10 4.13 -13.09
N ASP A 289 13.89 3.55 -14.28
CA ASP A 289 13.20 4.25 -15.37
C ASP A 289 11.75 4.55 -15.00
N LEU A 290 11.08 3.62 -14.31
CA LEU A 290 9.72 3.79 -13.83
C LEU A 290 9.62 4.97 -12.85
N GLU A 291 10.56 5.06 -11.89
CA GLU A 291 10.67 6.21 -11.00
C GLU A 291 10.90 7.49 -11.78
N ASN A 292 11.85 7.51 -12.73
CA ASN A 292 12.14 8.67 -13.56
C ASN A 292 10.94 9.14 -14.39
N LEU A 293 10.08 8.23 -14.87
CA LEU A 293 8.84 8.60 -15.55
C LEU A 293 7.91 9.39 -14.63
N LEU A 294 7.77 8.95 -13.37
CA LEU A 294 6.94 9.62 -12.38
C LEU A 294 7.52 10.99 -12.00
N MET A 295 8.80 11.03 -11.65
CA MET A 295 9.45 12.23 -11.13
C MET A 295 9.51 13.36 -12.17
N ASN A 296 9.67 13.01 -13.44
CA ASN A 296 9.70 13.98 -14.53
C ASN A 296 8.31 14.37 -15.05
N GLY A 297 7.22 13.87 -14.45
CA GLY A 297 5.85 14.14 -14.89
C GLY A 297 5.53 13.60 -16.28
N LYS A 298 6.27 12.59 -16.75
CA LYS A 298 5.98 11.90 -18.02
C LYS A 298 4.76 11.00 -17.90
N VAL A 299 4.46 10.55 -16.69
CA VAL A 299 3.25 9.83 -16.31
C VAL A 299 2.67 10.47 -15.05
N GLU A 300 1.35 10.46 -14.91
CA GLU A 300 0.69 11.01 -13.71
C GLU A 300 0.71 10.03 -12.54
N ALA A 301 0.83 8.73 -12.82
CA ALA A 301 0.95 7.69 -11.82
C ALA A 301 1.82 6.53 -12.30
N VAL A 302 2.34 5.73 -11.37
CA VAL A 302 2.98 4.45 -11.66
C VAL A 302 2.30 3.33 -10.88
N ILE A 303 2.15 2.17 -11.52
CA ILE A 303 1.61 0.97 -10.88
C ILE A 303 2.71 -0.07 -10.79
N HIS A 304 2.98 -0.53 -9.58
CA HIS A 304 3.88 -1.63 -9.32
C HIS A 304 3.53 -2.30 -7.97
N ASP A 305 4.22 -3.39 -7.66
CA ASP A 305 4.20 -3.99 -6.33
C ASP A 305 4.48 -2.95 -5.23
N VAL A 306 3.63 -2.94 -4.20
CA VAL A 306 3.67 -1.95 -3.11
C VAL A 306 5.01 -1.97 -2.36
N ALA A 307 5.65 -3.13 -2.24
CA ALA A 307 6.95 -3.26 -1.58
C ALA A 307 8.05 -2.56 -2.39
N THR A 308 8.04 -2.75 -3.72
CA THR A 308 8.93 -2.02 -4.64
C THR A 308 8.62 -0.53 -4.65
N LEU A 309 7.34 -0.12 -4.70
CA LEU A 309 6.98 1.29 -4.70
C LEU A 309 7.45 1.98 -3.42
N LYS A 310 7.23 1.39 -2.25
CA LYS A 310 7.71 1.92 -0.96
C LYS A 310 9.22 2.11 -0.97
N TYR A 311 9.96 1.16 -1.54
CA TYR A 311 11.40 1.26 -1.71
C TYR A 311 11.79 2.41 -2.65
N LEU A 312 11.21 2.48 -3.85
CA LEU A 312 11.54 3.49 -4.87
C LEU A 312 11.28 4.92 -4.38
N ILE A 313 10.18 5.15 -3.67
CA ILE A 313 9.82 6.50 -3.21
C ILE A 313 10.36 6.83 -1.82
N LYS A 314 11.10 5.92 -1.16
CA LYS A 314 11.55 6.08 0.23
C LYS A 314 12.31 7.37 0.44
N ASP A 315 13.18 7.71 -0.50
CA ASP A 315 14.04 8.89 -0.43
C ASP A 315 13.40 10.13 -1.09
N ASN A 316 12.19 9.99 -1.63
CA ASN A 316 11.47 11.07 -2.29
C ASN A 316 10.22 11.51 -1.51
N PRO A 317 10.32 12.55 -0.66
CA PRO A 317 9.19 13.02 0.14
C PRO A 317 8.06 13.64 -0.72
N ALA A 318 8.35 13.98 -1.98
CA ALA A 318 7.38 14.52 -2.93
C ALA A 318 6.58 13.44 -3.66
N ALA A 319 6.84 12.16 -3.45
CA ALA A 319 6.01 11.06 -3.94
C ALA A 319 5.19 10.42 -2.80
N GLN A 320 4.07 9.79 -3.15
CA GLN A 320 3.23 9.05 -2.21
C GLN A 320 2.53 7.88 -2.88
N ILE A 321 2.26 6.83 -2.10
CA ILE A 321 1.37 5.75 -2.49
C ILE A 321 -0.07 6.14 -2.14
N VAL A 322 -0.99 5.93 -3.07
CA VAL A 322 -2.41 6.26 -2.95
C VAL A 322 -3.29 5.03 -3.15
N GLY A 323 -4.49 5.10 -2.58
CA GLY A 323 -5.50 4.05 -2.70
C GLY A 323 -5.20 2.82 -1.83
N GLN A 324 -6.04 1.80 -2.01
CA GLN A 324 -5.82 0.49 -1.38
C GLN A 324 -4.93 -0.38 -2.26
N VAL A 325 -4.14 -1.24 -1.64
CA VAL A 325 -3.42 -2.31 -2.33
C VAL A 325 -4.45 -3.23 -2.98
N PHE A 326 -4.33 -3.44 -4.29
CA PHE A 326 -5.18 -4.31 -5.09
C PHE A 326 -4.35 -5.44 -5.69
N ALA A 327 -5.00 -6.41 -6.35
CA ALA A 327 -4.32 -7.54 -6.99
C ALA A 327 -3.28 -8.21 -6.06
N ARG A 328 -3.71 -8.65 -4.86
CA ARG A 328 -2.80 -9.27 -3.88
C ARG A 328 -2.04 -10.43 -4.52
N GLN A 329 -0.75 -10.48 -4.25
CA GLN A 329 0.17 -11.46 -4.82
C GLN A 329 0.90 -12.20 -3.72
N GLN A 330 1.06 -13.50 -3.95
CA GLN A 330 1.94 -14.36 -3.17
C GLN A 330 3.11 -14.74 -4.06
N TYR A 331 4.32 -14.46 -3.58
CA TYR A 331 5.55 -14.74 -4.29
C TYR A 331 6.21 -16.01 -3.73
N ALA A 332 6.58 -16.88 -4.64
CA ALA A 332 7.18 -18.16 -4.34
C ALA A 332 8.47 -18.36 -5.15
N MET A 333 9.31 -19.27 -4.66
CA MET A 333 10.41 -19.80 -5.44
C MET A 333 9.84 -20.89 -6.35
N ILE A 334 10.48 -21.12 -7.50
CA ILE A 334 10.10 -22.19 -8.41
C ILE A 334 11.24 -23.20 -8.55
N VAL A 335 10.87 -24.45 -8.76
CA VAL A 335 11.80 -25.51 -9.15
C VAL A 335 11.19 -26.29 -10.31
N ASN A 336 12.03 -26.96 -11.09
CA ASN A 336 11.56 -27.75 -12.21
C ASN A 336 10.72 -28.95 -11.70
N GLN A 337 9.56 -29.19 -12.32
CA GLN A 337 8.63 -30.24 -11.87
C GLN A 337 9.17 -31.66 -12.05
N GLU A 338 10.06 -31.89 -13.03
CA GLU A 338 10.57 -33.23 -13.34
C GLU A 338 11.69 -33.70 -12.39
N ASN A 339 12.51 -32.77 -11.91
CA ASN A 339 13.71 -33.10 -11.13
C ASN A 339 13.91 -32.27 -9.85
N GLY A 340 13.05 -31.27 -9.59
CA GLY A 340 13.19 -30.31 -8.50
C GLY A 340 12.48 -30.69 -7.20
N HIS A 341 11.77 -31.82 -7.12
CA HIS A 341 10.97 -32.21 -5.94
C HIS A 341 11.78 -32.22 -4.63
N PHE A 342 13.04 -32.68 -4.67
CA PHE A 342 13.90 -32.64 -3.49
C PHE A 342 14.16 -31.21 -3.02
N LEU A 343 14.45 -30.29 -3.95
CA LEU A 343 14.69 -28.89 -3.62
C LEU A 343 13.41 -28.20 -3.12
N GLU A 344 12.26 -28.53 -3.69
CA GLU A 344 10.95 -28.06 -3.22
C GLU A 344 10.74 -28.40 -1.74
N GLU A 345 10.93 -29.67 -1.37
CA GLU A 345 10.76 -30.15 0.00
C GLU A 345 11.74 -29.48 0.97
N VAL A 346 13.01 -29.35 0.55
CA VAL A 346 14.05 -28.65 1.31
C VAL A 346 13.67 -27.19 1.55
N ILE A 347 13.25 -26.48 0.50
CA ILE A 347 12.84 -25.06 0.59
C ILE A 347 11.63 -24.93 1.51
N ASN A 348 10.60 -25.75 1.33
CA ASN A 348 9.35 -25.66 2.08
C ASN A 348 9.57 -25.92 3.57
N THR A 349 10.32 -26.98 3.90
CA THR A 349 10.65 -27.32 5.29
C THR A 349 11.45 -26.21 5.95
N SER A 350 12.49 -25.71 5.26
CA SER A 350 13.33 -24.62 5.77
C SER A 350 12.56 -23.33 5.97
N LEU A 351 11.65 -22.98 5.05
CA LEU A 351 10.79 -21.80 5.18
C LEU A 351 9.90 -21.89 6.42
N LEU A 352 9.35 -23.06 6.72
CA LEU A 352 8.53 -23.27 7.92
C LEU A 352 9.37 -23.12 9.20
N GLU A 353 10.57 -23.70 9.23
CA GLU A 353 11.49 -23.58 10.37
C GLU A 353 11.95 -22.13 10.60
N ILE A 354 12.32 -21.41 9.54
CA ILE A 354 12.75 -20.00 9.61
C ILE A 354 11.58 -19.10 10.07
N LYS A 355 10.35 -19.38 9.64
CA LYS A 355 9.16 -18.65 10.11
C LYS A 355 8.86 -18.95 11.58
N HIS A 356 8.92 -20.20 12.01
CA HIS A 356 8.61 -20.60 13.38
C HIS A 356 9.68 -20.11 14.39
N SER A 357 10.94 -20.02 13.98
CA SER A 357 12.04 -19.54 14.84
C SER A 357 12.03 -18.02 15.06
N GLY A 358 11.24 -17.25 14.31
CA GLY A 358 11.25 -15.78 14.33
C GLY A 358 12.32 -15.15 13.44
N ALA A 359 13.28 -15.94 12.93
CA ALA A 359 14.35 -15.47 12.05
C ALA A 359 13.83 -14.85 10.73
N TYR A 360 12.66 -15.29 10.26
CA TYR A 360 11.97 -14.64 9.14
C TYR A 360 11.60 -13.18 9.45
N GLN A 361 11.05 -12.92 10.64
CA GLN A 361 10.59 -11.58 11.02
C GLN A 361 11.78 -10.63 11.20
N GLU A 362 12.86 -11.11 11.81
CA GLU A 362 14.11 -10.34 11.92
C GLU A 362 14.65 -9.93 10.55
N LEU A 363 14.65 -10.87 9.60
CA LEU A 363 15.06 -10.59 8.23
C LEU A 363 14.09 -9.62 7.55
N TYR A 364 12.79 -9.77 7.77
CA TYR A 364 11.78 -8.87 7.20
C TYR A 364 11.96 -7.43 7.70
N ASP A 365 12.10 -7.22 9.01
CA ASP A 365 12.26 -5.90 9.64
C ASP A 365 13.57 -5.19 9.24
N GLN A 366 14.59 -5.95 8.83
CA GLN A 366 15.83 -5.41 8.28
C GLN A 366 15.61 -4.74 6.90
N TRP A 367 14.64 -5.23 6.12
CA TRP A 367 14.45 -4.88 4.71
C TRP A 367 13.25 -3.96 4.46
N PHE A 368 12.23 -3.97 5.32
CA PHE A 368 10.96 -3.25 5.16
C PHE A 368 10.61 -2.44 6.41
#